data_AF-A0AAN6YQI3-F1
#
_entry.id   AF-A0AAN6YQI3-F1
#
_cell.length_a   1.000
_cell.length_b   1.000
_cell.length_c   1.000
_cell.angle_alpha   90.00
_cell.angle_beta   90.00
_cell.angle_gamma   90.00
#
_symmetry.space_group_name_H-M   'P 1'
#
loop_
_entity.id
_entity.type
_entity.pdbx_description
1 polymer ?
#
loop_
_entity_poly.entity_id
_entity_poly.type
_entity_poly.pdbx_seq_one_letter_code
_entity_poly.pdbx_strand_id
1 'polypeptide(L)'
;QLITVSGEVPEERVVSRKTGTVFEKRLILKYIEENGKEPGTDEELDPEDLLDLKTSRVVRPRPPNSTSLPSLLKAFQDEWDALVLDAYT
;
A
#
# COMPACT_ATOMS: atom_id res chain seq x y z
N GLN A 1 4.97 -11.06 0.20
CA GLN A 1 5.57 -9.73 -0.05
C GLN A 1 4.47 -8.70 0.12
N LEU A 2 4.78 -7.59 0.79
CA LEU A 2 3.85 -6.61 1.34
C LEU A 2 2.76 -6.19 0.35
N ILE A 3 1.51 -6.32 0.79
CA ILE A 3 0.31 -5.95 0.05
C ILE A 3 0.26 -4.43 -0.04
N THR A 4 0.69 -3.90 -1.19
CA THR A 4 0.30 -2.58 -1.68
C THR A 4 -1.10 -2.74 -2.26
N VAL A 5 -2.15 -2.56 -1.45
CA VAL A 5 -3.55 -2.66 -1.94
C VAL A 5 -3.97 -1.48 -2.83
N SER A 6 -3.10 -0.47 -3.04
CA SER A 6 -3.54 0.78 -3.68
C SER A 6 -2.63 1.37 -4.75
N GLY A 7 -1.46 0.79 -5.04
CA GLY A 7 -0.47 1.42 -5.94
C GLY A 7 0.15 2.75 -5.43
N GLU A 8 -0.44 3.35 -4.40
CA GLU A 8 0.04 4.54 -3.71
C GLU A 8 1.19 4.19 -2.77
N VAL A 9 2.17 5.07 -2.68
CA VAL A 9 3.25 4.95 -1.69
C VAL A 9 2.58 5.06 -0.32
N PRO A 10 2.68 4.05 0.56
CA PRO A 10 2.10 4.14 1.90
C PRO A 10 2.69 5.36 2.59
N GLU A 11 1.86 6.38 2.86
CA GLU A 11 2.33 7.62 3.48
C GLU A 11 2.77 7.38 4.92
N GLU A 12 2.06 6.49 5.63
CA GLU A 12 2.33 6.14 7.02
C GLU A 12 2.38 4.62 7.21
N ARG A 13 3.54 4.13 7.63
CA ARG A 13 3.78 2.71 7.95
C ARG A 13 3.80 2.52 9.46
N VAL A 14 3.16 1.45 9.92
CA VAL A 14 3.17 1.04 11.33
C VAL A 14 3.59 -0.42 11.44
N VAL A 15 4.13 -0.82 12.59
CA VAL A 15 4.46 -2.21 12.91
C VAL A 15 3.69 -2.69 14.13
N SER A 16 3.15 -3.91 14.08
CA SER A 16 2.56 -4.59 15.23
C SER A 16 3.67 -4.97 16.22
N ARG A 17 3.52 -4.61 17.49
CA ARG A 17 4.44 -5.04 18.56
C ARG A 17 4.40 -6.54 18.83
N LYS A 18 3.29 -7.21 18.51
CA LYS A 18 3.07 -8.63 18.83
C LYS A 18 3.80 -9.53 17.84
N THR A 19 3.55 -9.30 16.56
CA THR A 19 4.07 -10.16 15.48
C THR A 19 5.28 -9.57 14.77
N GLY A 20 5.53 -8.27 14.91
CA GLY A 20 6.54 -7.54 14.13
C GLY A 20 6.13 -7.29 12.67
N THR A 21 4.86 -7.53 12.32
CA THR A 21 4.36 -7.34 10.95
C THR A 21 4.15 -5.85 10.64
N VAL A 22 4.55 -5.43 9.44
CA VAL A 22 4.43 -4.04 8.98
C VAL A 22 3.15 -3.86 8.16
N PHE A 23 2.38 -2.84 8.52
CA PHE A 23 1.11 -2.48 7.90
C PHE A 23 1.09 -1.00 7.45
N GLU A 24 0.17 -0.65 6.57
CA GLU A 24 -0.20 0.74 6.31
C GLU A 24 -1.22 1.18 7.37
N LYS A 25 -1.00 2.37 7.95
CA LYS A 25 -1.68 2.79 9.18
C LYS A 25 -3.20 2.87 9.03
N ARG A 26 -3.70 3.40 7.92
CA ARG A 26 -5.13 3.61 7.69
C ARG A 26 -5.87 2.29 7.54
N LEU A 27 -5.28 1.34 6.84
CA LEU A 27 -5.84 0.02 6.57
C LEU A 27 -5.87 -0.83 7.85
N ILE A 28 -4.78 -0.83 8.64
CA ILE A 28 -4.75 -1.64 9.87
C ILE A 28 -5.67 -1.07 10.95
N LEU A 29 -5.75 0.26 11.10
CA LEU A 29 -6.67 0.87 12.06
C LEU A 29 -8.13 0.54 11.73
N LYS A 30 -8.51 0.62 10.44
CA LYS A 30 -9.84 0.22 9.99
C LYS A 30 -10.11 -1.27 10.26
N TYR A 31 -9.13 -2.13 10.01
CA TYR A 31 -9.28 -3.56 10.25
C TYR A 31 -9.46 -3.89 11.75
N ILE A 32 -8.69 -3.24 12.61
CA ILE A 32 -8.81 -3.36 14.07
C ILE A 32 -10.18 -2.87 14.54
N GLU A 33 -10.67 -1.74 14.01
CA GLU A 33 -12.01 -1.23 14.34
C GLU A 33 -13.12 -2.22 13.97
N GLU A 34 -12.99 -2.91 12.83
CA GLU A 34 -13.98 -3.87 12.34
C GLU A 34 -13.87 -5.26 12.99
N ASN A 35 -12.66 -5.72 13.33
CA ASN A 35 -12.41 -7.12 13.70
C ASN A 35 -11.75 -7.31 15.07
N GLY A 36 -11.16 -6.26 15.67
CA GLY A 36 -10.46 -6.31 16.95
C GLY A 36 -9.19 -7.16 16.97
N LYS A 37 -8.66 -7.55 15.81
CA LYS A 37 -7.57 -8.51 15.69
C LYS A 37 -6.61 -8.17 14.58
N GLU A 38 -5.49 -8.88 14.54
CA GLU A 38 -4.49 -8.74 13.49
C GLU A 38 -4.91 -9.50 12.21
N PRO A 39 -4.66 -8.94 11.01
CA PRO A 39 -4.89 -9.66 9.77
C PRO A 39 -3.95 -10.88 9.64
N GLY A 40 -4.53 -12.08 9.48
CA GLY A 40 -3.77 -13.32 9.21
C GLY A 40 -3.23 -14.03 10.45
N THR A 41 -3.27 -13.39 11.61
CA THR A 41 -2.92 -13.96 12.91
C THR A 41 -4.12 -13.68 13.80
N ASP A 42 -4.81 -14.70 14.30
CA ASP A 42 -6.06 -14.55 15.09
C ASP A 42 -5.79 -13.95 16.50
N GLU A 43 -4.73 -13.16 16.62
CA GLU A 43 -4.31 -12.43 17.81
C GLU A 43 -5.06 -11.11 17.89
N GLU A 44 -5.57 -10.81 19.09
CA GLU A 44 -6.17 -9.51 19.40
C GLU A 44 -5.13 -8.40 19.20
N LEU A 45 -5.51 -7.29 18.59
CA LEU A 45 -4.58 -6.20 18.27
C LEU A 45 -5.28 -4.86 18.50
N ASP A 46 -4.72 -4.06 19.41
CA ASP A 46 -5.22 -2.72 19.70
C ASP A 46 -4.45 -1.65 18.92
N PRO A 47 -5.05 -0.47 18.66
CA PRO A 47 -4.35 0.64 18.01
C PRO A 47 -3.09 1.08 18.75
N GLU A 48 -3.06 0.94 20.08
CA GLU A 48 -1.92 1.29 20.95
C GLU A 48 -0.74 0.32 20.83
N ASP A 49 -0.98 -0.88 20.29
CA ASP A 49 0.05 -1.88 19.99
C ASP A 49 0.78 -1.59 18.68
N LEU A 50 0.36 -0.57 17.92
CA LEU A 50 0.99 -0.15 16.68
C LEU A 50 2.12 0.85 16.96
N LEU A 51 3.24 0.66 16.28
CA LEU A 51 4.39 1.57 16.32
C LEU A 51 4.60 2.24 14.98
N ASP A 52 4.59 3.57 14.95
CA ASP A 52 4.90 4.35 13.75
C ASP A 52 6.36 4.14 13.31
N LEU A 53 6.53 3.73 12.05
CA LEU A 53 7.84 3.60 11.41
C LEU A 53 8.15 4.87 10.64
N LYS A 54 9.08 5.69 11.17
CA LYS A 54 9.61 6.86 10.46
C LYS A 54 10.56 6.41 9.35
N THR A 55 10.03 6.14 8.16
CA THR A 55 10.86 5.95 6.97
C THR A 55 11.07 7.28 6.28
N SER A 56 12.32 7.63 5.97
CA SER A 56 12.62 8.74 5.06
C SER A 56 11.86 8.48 3.76
N ARG A 57 10.93 9.38 3.40
CA ARG A 57 10.14 9.28 2.17
C ARG A 57 11.08 9.10 1.00
N VAL A 58 11.25 7.87 0.51
CA VAL A 58 11.91 7.63 -0.77
C VAL A 58 10.90 8.09 -1.80
N VAL A 59 10.96 9.38 -2.13
CA VAL A 59 10.21 9.95 -3.24
C VAL A 59 10.76 9.26 -4.47
N ARG A 60 9.98 8.40 -5.12
CA ARG A 60 10.34 7.96 -6.47
C ARG A 60 10.55 9.23 -7.28
N PRO A 61 11.68 9.38 -8.02
CA PRO A 61 11.85 10.51 -8.91
C PRO A 61 10.60 10.56 -9.78
N ARG A 62 9.88 11.69 -9.73
CA ARG A 62 8.70 11.88 -10.56
C ARG A 62 9.18 11.63 -12.00
N PRO A 63 8.57 10.69 -12.76
CA PRO A 63 8.90 10.55 -14.17
C PRO A 63 8.80 11.93 -14.80
N PRO A 64 9.78 12.35 -15.63
CA PRO A 64 9.74 13.66 -16.26
C PRO A 64 8.38 13.83 -16.91
N ASN A 65 7.67 14.84 -16.42
CA ASN A 65 6.28 15.16 -16.72
C ASN A 65 6.04 15.00 -18.23
N SER A 66 5.33 13.94 -18.61
CA SER A 66 4.96 13.60 -19.97
C SER A 66 3.85 14.54 -20.45
N THR A 67 4.18 15.82 -20.67
CA THR A 67 3.23 16.88 -21.06
C THR A 67 2.86 16.85 -22.55
N SER A 68 2.86 15.68 -23.18
CA SER A 68 2.41 15.51 -24.56
C SER A 68 1.23 14.55 -24.63
N LEU A 69 0.21 14.90 -25.41
CA LEU A 69 -0.95 14.02 -25.69
C LEU A 69 -0.52 12.59 -26.07
N PRO A 70 0.50 12.39 -26.94
CA PRO A 70 0.99 11.05 -27.25
C PRO A 70 1.53 10.29 -26.03
N SER A 71 2.29 10.96 -25.15
CA SER A 71 2.85 10.32 -23.96
C SER A 71 1.80 9.97 -22.90
N LEU A 72 0.70 10.73 -22.83
CA LEU A 72 -0.42 10.40 -21.95
C LEU A 72 -1.24 9.21 -22.48
N LEU A 73 -1.53 9.18 -23.79
CA LEU A 73 -2.21 8.05 -24.42
C LEU A 73 -1.39 6.76 -24.28
N LYS A 74 -0.05 6.85 -24.42
CA LYS A 74 0.84 5.71 -24.21
C LYS A 74 0.73 5.17 -22.78
N ALA A 75 0.70 6.04 -21.77
CA ALA A 75 0.55 5.61 -20.37
C ALA A 75 -0.80 4.88 -20.14
N PHE A 76 -1.90 5.39 -20.69
CA PHE A 76 -3.18 4.69 -20.63
C PHE A 76 -3.13 3.34 -21.34
N GLN A 77 -2.50 3.25 -22.51
CA GLN A 77 -2.34 1.99 -23.23
C GLN A 77 -1.53 0.97 -22.42
N ASP A 78 -0.43 1.40 -21.80
CA ASP A 78 0.43 0.53 -20.99
C ASP A 78 -0.30 0.00 -19.74
N GLU A 79 -1.14 0.84 -19.11
CA GLU A 79 -1.98 0.41 -17.97
C GLU A 79 -3.09 -0.56 -18.40
N TRP A 80 -3.71 -0.32 -19.57
CA TRP A 80 -4.72 -1.23 -20.11
C TRP A 80 -4.13 -2.59 -20.47
N ASP A 81 -2.97 -2.62 -21.13
CA ASP A 81 -2.29 -3.85 -21.50
C ASP A 81 -1.93 -4.67 -20.25
N ALA A 82 -1.46 -4.02 -19.17
CA ALA A 82 -1.15 -4.68 -17.91
C ALA A 82 -2.40 -5.27 -17.23
N LEU A 83 -3.52 -4.54 -17.22
CA LEU A 83 -4.78 -5.02 -16.65
C LEU A 83 -5.33 -6.22 -17.43
N VAL A 84 -5.29 -6.15 -18.76
CA VAL A 84 -5.71 -7.25 -19.63
C VAL A 84 -4.83 -8.48 -19.40
N LEU A 85 -3.52 -8.31 -19.27
CA LEU A 85 -2.60 -9.42 -19.03
C LEU A 85 -2.90 -10.14 -17.69
N ASP A 86 -3.18 -9.38 -16.63
CA ASP A 86 -3.50 -9.89 -15.29
C ASP A 86 -4.85 -10.63 -15.28
N ALA A 87 -5.80 -10.23 -16.12
CA ALA A 87 -7.12 -10.86 -16.23
C ALA A 87 -7.13 -12.22 -16.95
N TYR A 88 -6.05 -12.58 -17.67
CA TYR A 88 -5.94 -13.84 -18.42
C TYR A 88 -5.05 -14.91 -17.75
N THR A 89 -4.58 -14.66 -16.53
CA THR A 89 -3.86 -15.63 -15.67
C THR A 89 -4.58 -15.88 -14.37
#